data_AF-A0A9D6N7S0-F1
#
_entry.id   AF-A0A9D6N7S0-F1
#
_cell.length_a   1.000
_cell.length_b   1.000
_cell.length_c   1.000
_cell.angle_alpha   90.00
_cell.angle_beta   90.00
_cell.angle_gamma   90.00
#
_symmetry.space_group_name_H-M   'P 1'
#
loop_
_entity.id
_entity.type
_entity.pdbx_description
1 polymer ?
#
loop_
_entity_poly.entity_id
_entity_poly.type
_entity_poly.pdbx_seq_one_letter_code
_entity_poly.pdbx_strand_id
1 'polypeptide(L)'
;MLRTILKSLSALFGSKKAPNIPKRNFGTGRITEPEDLREELVGVAGALSARTALETVQPLAVKYDPDARLIQVLSGPDLTVAGRSHEWSFHYLFPDRWARAEFRVVTAPKGTARNPRTDYFWTCVTPFPPPGSALQGMLAEGREGFVKQQWEVELGKSIPLPTGFRDSSEAVEEFSRQGTDLRRLPEGTRLEGIGLPLGELVWRLTDLDPGKKSKVQAPFS
;
A
#
# COMPACT_ATOMS: atom_id res chain seq x y z
N MET A 1 2.38 20.33 15.90
CA MET A 1 3.41 19.53 15.19
C MET A 1 3.09 19.21 13.72
N LEU A 2 1.81 19.20 13.28
CA LEU A 2 1.44 18.97 11.86
C LEU A 2 2.05 19.95 10.82
N ARG A 3 2.40 21.19 11.23
CA ARG A 3 2.95 22.20 10.31
C ARG A 3 4.39 21.91 9.86
N THR A 4 5.13 21.08 10.59
CA THR A 4 6.53 20.78 10.27
C THR A 4 6.64 19.70 9.19
N ILE A 5 5.74 18.71 9.20
CA ILE A 5 5.73 17.61 8.21
C ILE A 5 5.33 18.12 6.81
N LEU A 6 4.44 19.11 6.74
CA LEU A 6 4.02 19.73 5.46
C LEU A 6 5.12 20.58 4.80
N LYS A 7 6.10 21.09 5.56
CA LYS A 7 7.20 21.91 4.99
C LYS A 7 8.31 21.08 4.37
N SER A 8 8.57 19.87 4.87
CA SER A 8 9.59 18.99 4.27
C SER A 8 9.16 18.40 2.93
N LEU A 9 7.86 18.25 2.68
CA LEU A 9 7.35 17.81 1.38
C LEU A 9 7.58 18.88 0.30
N SER A 10 7.47 20.19 0.60
CA SER A 10 7.67 21.25 -0.41
C SER A 10 9.10 21.41 -0.93
N ALA A 11 10.11 20.88 -0.22
CA ALA A 11 11.52 21.06 -0.60
C ALA A 11 12.02 20.04 -1.64
N LEU A 12 11.34 18.89 -1.80
CA LEU A 12 11.69 17.85 -2.76
C LEU A 12 10.97 17.99 -4.10
N PHE A 13 9.86 18.74 -4.13
CA PHE A 13 9.11 19.02 -5.36
C PHE A 13 9.53 20.37 -5.92
N GLY A 14 10.44 20.37 -6.89
CA GLY A 14 10.53 21.48 -7.84
C GLY A 14 9.15 21.74 -8.44
N SER A 15 8.49 22.81 -8.00
CA SER A 15 7.25 23.39 -8.54
C SER A 15 6.09 22.44 -8.89
N LYS A 16 6.04 21.22 -8.36
CA LYS A 16 4.88 20.32 -8.53
C LYS A 16 4.02 20.41 -7.28
N LYS A 17 2.78 20.90 -7.45
CA LYS A 17 1.77 20.93 -6.38
C LYS A 17 1.73 19.55 -5.73
N ALA A 18 1.83 19.51 -4.40
CA ALA A 18 1.58 18.29 -3.65
C ALA A 18 0.21 17.71 -4.07
N PRO A 19 0.07 16.38 -4.18
CA PRO A 19 -1.19 15.76 -4.55
C PRO A 19 -2.31 16.30 -3.66
N ASN A 20 -3.46 16.65 -4.25
CA ASN A 20 -4.58 17.20 -3.50
C ASN A 20 -5.22 16.07 -2.70
N ILE A 21 -4.79 15.94 -1.44
CA ILE A 21 -5.31 14.94 -0.53
C ILE A 21 -6.73 15.37 -0.08
N PRO A 22 -7.75 14.52 -0.25
CA PRO A 22 -9.12 14.82 0.17
C PRO A 22 -9.17 15.28 1.63
N LYS A 23 -9.96 16.32 1.88
CA LYS A 23 -10.21 16.84 3.23
C LYS A 23 -11.33 16.03 3.87
N ARG A 24 -11.01 14.82 4.33
CA ARG A 24 -11.96 13.97 5.05
C ARG A 24 -11.64 14.00 6.55
N ASN A 25 -12.69 14.15 7.36
CA ASN A 25 -12.59 14.00 8.81
C ASN A 25 -12.74 12.51 9.14
N PHE A 26 -11.64 11.88 9.53
CA PHE A 26 -11.70 10.52 10.08
C PHE A 26 -12.04 10.65 11.56
N GLY A 27 -13.06 9.92 12.03
CA GLY A 27 -13.37 9.84 13.46
C GLY A 27 -12.18 9.32 14.28
N THR A 28 -12.27 9.30 15.61
CA THR A 28 -11.18 8.81 16.48
C THR A 28 -11.43 7.40 17.03
N GLY A 29 -12.67 6.90 16.95
CA GLY A 29 -13.04 5.58 17.44
C GLY A 29 -12.78 4.46 16.43
N ARG A 30 -12.99 3.21 16.87
CA ARG A 30 -12.91 2.02 16.01
C ARG A 30 -13.73 2.18 14.73
N ILE A 31 -13.24 1.59 13.65
CA ILE A 31 -14.01 1.44 12.43
C ILE A 31 -14.91 0.22 12.61
N THR A 32 -16.21 0.38 12.39
CA THR A 32 -17.20 -0.69 12.57
C THR A 32 -17.85 -1.12 11.26
N GLU A 33 -17.82 -0.25 10.25
CA GLU A 33 -18.37 -0.49 8.93
C GLU A 33 -17.25 -0.49 7.88
N PRO A 34 -17.33 -1.32 6.84
CA PRO A 34 -16.42 -1.25 5.71
C PRO A 34 -16.53 0.10 5.00
N GLU A 35 -15.39 0.62 4.53
CA GLU A 35 -15.35 1.75 3.61
C GLU A 35 -14.76 1.31 2.28
N ASP A 36 -15.37 1.74 1.18
CA ASP A 36 -14.90 1.53 -0.18
C ASP A 36 -15.12 2.83 -0.96
N LEU A 37 -14.04 3.56 -1.23
CA LEU A 37 -14.09 4.93 -1.73
C LEU A 37 -13.10 5.17 -2.85
N ARG A 38 -13.61 5.68 -3.96
CA ARG A 38 -12.83 6.06 -5.13
C ARG A 38 -12.88 7.57 -5.33
N GLU A 39 -11.71 8.18 -5.43
CA GLU A 39 -11.54 9.62 -5.57
C GLU A 39 -10.61 9.92 -6.76
N GLU A 40 -10.82 11.07 -7.40
CA GLU A 40 -9.97 11.50 -8.51
C GLU A 40 -8.58 11.91 -7.99
N LEU A 41 -7.54 11.41 -8.66
CA LEU A 41 -6.16 11.72 -8.33
C LEU A 41 -5.68 12.92 -9.14
N VAL A 42 -5.57 14.08 -8.49
CA VAL A 42 -5.14 15.32 -9.14
C VAL A 42 -3.65 15.56 -8.96
N GLY A 43 -2.93 15.79 -10.06
CA GLY A 43 -1.53 16.22 -10.05
C GLY A 43 -0.50 15.10 -10.13
N VAL A 44 -0.95 13.85 -10.27
CA VAL A 44 -0.09 12.68 -10.47
C VAL A 44 -0.50 12.02 -11.78
N ALA A 45 0.46 11.76 -12.66
CA ALA A 45 0.19 11.20 -13.98
C ALA A 45 1.31 10.27 -14.45
N GLY A 46 0.94 9.26 -15.24
CA GLY A 46 1.86 8.26 -15.78
C GLY A 46 2.35 7.25 -14.74
N ALA A 47 3.16 6.29 -15.19
CA ALA A 47 3.70 5.25 -14.30
C ALA A 47 4.59 5.88 -13.22
N LEU A 48 4.48 5.39 -11.98
CA LEU A 48 5.16 5.89 -10.78
C LEU A 48 6.08 4.82 -10.18
N SER A 49 7.11 5.23 -9.44
CA SER A 49 7.79 4.31 -8.53
C SER A 49 6.95 4.09 -7.26
N ALA A 50 7.27 3.04 -6.50
CA ALA A 50 6.61 2.72 -5.25
C ALA A 50 6.67 3.89 -4.26
N ARG A 51 7.83 4.55 -4.15
CA ARG A 51 8.01 5.70 -3.26
C ARG A 51 7.13 6.88 -3.65
N THR A 52 7.08 7.25 -4.93
CA THR A 52 6.23 8.36 -5.38
C THR A 52 4.75 8.07 -5.14
N ALA A 53 4.31 6.82 -5.35
CA ALA A 53 2.95 6.42 -5.02
C ALA A 53 2.69 6.42 -3.51
N LEU A 54 3.67 5.96 -2.69
CA LEU A 54 3.57 5.96 -1.24
C LEU A 54 3.45 7.38 -0.67
N GLU A 55 4.18 8.34 -1.20
CA GLU A 55 4.09 9.76 -0.79
C GLU A 55 2.68 10.33 -0.94
N THR A 56 1.88 9.77 -1.85
CA THR A 56 0.47 10.13 -2.03
C THR A 56 -0.42 9.48 -0.95
N VAL A 57 -0.12 8.23 -0.58
CA VAL A 57 -0.94 7.41 0.32
C VAL A 57 -0.62 7.63 1.79
N GLN A 58 0.66 7.73 2.15
CA GLN A 58 1.12 7.73 3.54
C GLN A 58 0.44 8.81 4.39
N PRO A 59 0.26 10.07 3.94
CA PRO A 59 -0.40 11.08 4.76
C PRO A 59 -1.89 10.79 4.98
N LEU A 60 -2.54 10.00 4.11
CA LEU A 60 -3.91 9.54 4.30
C LEU A 60 -3.98 8.41 5.32
N ALA A 61 -3.12 7.41 5.20
CA ALA A 61 -3.02 6.32 6.18
C ALA A 61 -2.80 6.86 7.60
N VAL A 62 -1.88 7.81 7.77
CA VAL A 62 -1.60 8.48 9.06
C VAL A 62 -2.78 9.30 9.59
N LYS A 63 -3.63 9.84 8.70
CA LYS A 63 -4.87 10.54 9.12
C LYS A 63 -5.95 9.57 9.59
N TYR A 64 -6.01 8.36 9.02
CA TYR A 64 -6.88 7.30 9.51
C TYR A 64 -6.40 6.81 10.88
N ASP A 65 -5.12 6.50 11.00
CA ASP A 65 -4.50 5.98 12.22
C ASP A 65 -3.08 6.55 12.34
N PRO A 66 -2.77 7.34 13.38
CA PRO A 66 -1.41 7.85 13.60
C PRO A 66 -0.34 6.74 13.68
N ASP A 67 -0.74 5.55 14.14
CA ASP A 67 0.10 4.36 14.28
C ASP A 67 -0.09 3.37 13.13
N ALA A 68 -0.60 3.84 11.98
CA ALA A 68 -0.77 3.04 10.76
C ALA A 68 0.53 2.31 10.39
N ARG A 69 0.42 0.99 10.24
CA ARG A 69 1.53 0.10 9.91
C ARG A 69 1.41 -0.37 8.48
N LEU A 70 2.26 0.11 7.58
CA LEU A 70 2.38 -0.46 6.24
C LEU A 70 2.91 -1.89 6.37
N ILE A 71 2.29 -2.87 5.72
CA ILE A 71 2.69 -4.29 5.84
C ILE A 71 3.00 -4.94 4.49
N GLN A 72 2.53 -4.35 3.39
CA GLN A 72 2.77 -4.87 2.04
C GLN A 72 2.67 -3.76 1.01
N VAL A 73 3.52 -3.83 -0.01
CA VAL A 73 3.46 -2.98 -1.21
C VAL A 73 3.39 -3.88 -2.44
N LEU A 74 2.47 -3.60 -3.36
CA LEU A 74 2.29 -4.37 -4.59
C LEU A 74 2.20 -3.44 -5.79
N SER A 75 2.92 -3.73 -6.86
CA SER A 75 2.69 -3.09 -8.15
C SER A 75 1.52 -3.74 -8.90
N GLY A 76 1.00 -3.04 -9.90
CA GLY A 76 0.23 -3.62 -10.98
C GLY A 76 1.08 -4.58 -11.84
N PRO A 77 0.43 -5.34 -12.75
CA PRO A 77 1.11 -6.25 -13.67
C PRO A 77 1.86 -5.53 -14.80
N ASP A 78 1.78 -4.20 -14.85
CA ASP A 78 2.37 -3.33 -15.87
C ASP A 78 3.74 -2.77 -15.44
N LEU A 79 4.46 -3.50 -14.58
CA LEU A 79 5.77 -3.12 -14.09
C LEU A 79 6.75 -2.91 -15.26
N THR A 80 7.31 -1.71 -15.33
CA THR A 80 8.29 -1.34 -16.35
C THR A 80 9.72 -1.71 -15.93
N VAL A 81 10.64 -1.77 -16.90
CA VAL A 81 12.08 -1.98 -16.66
C VAL A 81 12.74 -0.89 -15.79
N ALA A 82 12.07 0.25 -15.61
CA ALA A 82 12.52 1.33 -14.73
C ALA A 82 11.96 1.19 -13.30
N GLY A 83 11.28 0.08 -12.98
CA GLY A 83 10.61 -0.15 -11.70
C GLY A 83 9.43 0.77 -11.45
N ARG A 84 8.74 1.21 -12.52
CA ARG A 84 7.55 2.04 -12.43
C ARG A 84 6.31 1.24 -12.84
N SER A 85 5.17 1.54 -12.25
CA SER A 85 3.86 0.95 -12.58
C SER A 85 2.77 2.03 -12.52
N HIS A 86 1.73 1.85 -13.30
CA HIS A 86 0.50 2.62 -13.28
C HIS A 86 -0.40 2.26 -12.10
N GLU A 87 -0.16 1.15 -11.42
CA GLU A 87 -0.95 0.72 -10.27
C GLU A 87 -0.03 0.37 -9.10
N TRP A 88 -0.33 0.90 -7.92
CA TRP A 88 0.32 0.51 -6.68
C TRP A 88 -0.72 0.31 -5.59
N SER A 89 -0.70 -0.85 -4.93
CA SER A 89 -1.47 -1.15 -3.73
C SER A 89 -0.57 -1.11 -2.50
N PHE A 90 -1.05 -0.45 -1.45
CA PHE A 90 -0.41 -0.36 -0.14
C PHE A 90 -1.35 -0.90 0.91
N HIS A 91 -0.92 -1.96 1.61
CA HIS A 91 -1.73 -2.59 2.64
C HIS A 91 -1.26 -2.14 4.01
N TYR A 92 -2.21 -1.72 4.84
CA TYR A 92 -1.97 -1.23 6.18
C TYR A 92 -2.77 -2.00 7.23
N LEU A 93 -2.22 -2.03 8.43
CA LEU A 93 -2.95 -2.26 9.66
C LEU A 93 -3.14 -0.93 10.39
N PHE A 94 -4.32 -0.71 10.95
CA PHE A 94 -4.67 0.42 11.80
C PHE A 94 -4.86 -0.08 13.24
N PRO A 95 -3.78 -0.10 14.06
CA PRO A 95 -3.81 -0.69 15.39
C PRO A 95 -4.87 -0.09 16.31
N ASP A 96 -5.02 1.24 16.29
CA ASP A 96 -5.94 1.96 17.18
C ASP A 96 -7.37 1.97 16.63
N ARG A 97 -7.50 1.88 15.30
CA ARG A 97 -8.82 1.85 14.64
C ARG A 97 -9.42 0.46 14.50
N TRP A 98 -8.64 -0.58 14.82
CA TRP A 98 -9.00 -1.99 14.64
C TRP A 98 -9.47 -2.26 13.21
N ALA A 99 -8.59 -2.02 12.25
CA ALA A 99 -8.94 -2.18 10.85
C ALA A 99 -7.73 -2.56 9.98
N ARG A 100 -8.04 -3.10 8.82
CA ARG A 100 -7.12 -3.29 7.69
C ARG A 100 -7.48 -2.29 6.62
N ALA A 101 -6.49 -1.75 5.93
CA ALA A 101 -6.74 -0.89 4.79
C ALA A 101 -5.91 -1.30 3.59
N GLU A 102 -6.49 -1.12 2.42
CA GLU A 102 -5.80 -1.12 1.15
C GLU A 102 -5.99 0.25 0.51
N PHE A 103 -4.88 0.87 0.12
CA PHE A 103 -4.87 2.09 -0.67
C PHE A 103 -4.26 1.79 -2.03
N ARG A 104 -5.02 2.05 -3.10
CA ARG A 104 -4.53 1.92 -4.47
C ARG A 104 -4.35 3.27 -5.13
N VAL A 105 -3.19 3.47 -5.74
CA VAL A 105 -2.92 4.59 -6.64
C VAL A 105 -2.95 4.02 -8.04
N VAL A 106 -3.91 4.47 -8.86
CA VAL A 106 -4.04 4.04 -10.25
C VAL A 106 -3.94 5.26 -11.15
N THR A 107 -2.89 5.30 -11.97
CA THR A 107 -2.75 6.28 -13.04
C THR A 107 -3.11 5.65 -14.37
N ALA A 108 -3.82 6.38 -15.20
CA ALA A 108 -4.04 5.97 -16.56
C ALA A 108 -2.73 6.00 -17.34
N PRO A 109 -2.43 4.96 -18.14
CA PRO A 109 -1.58 5.14 -19.31
C PRO A 109 -2.19 6.28 -20.13
N LYS A 110 -1.39 7.18 -20.68
CA LYS A 110 -1.90 8.25 -21.56
C LYS A 110 -2.78 7.62 -22.64
N GLY A 111 -4.10 7.69 -22.47
CA GLY A 111 -5.09 7.04 -23.31
C GLY A 111 -5.63 8.00 -24.36
N THR A 112 -5.80 7.50 -25.58
CA THR A 112 -6.53 8.20 -26.64
C THR A 112 -7.97 8.52 -26.19
N ALA A 113 -8.54 9.58 -26.76
CA ALA A 113 -9.77 10.28 -26.35
C ALA A 113 -11.05 9.44 -26.15
N ARG A 114 -11.02 8.12 -26.37
CA ARG A 114 -12.21 7.26 -26.43
C ARG A 114 -12.56 6.55 -25.12
N ASN A 115 -11.64 6.50 -24.16
CA ASN A 115 -11.93 6.00 -22.81
C ASN A 115 -10.94 6.64 -21.81
N PRO A 116 -11.28 7.79 -21.21
CA PRO A 116 -10.41 8.39 -20.21
C PRO A 116 -10.45 7.48 -18.98
N ARG A 117 -9.50 6.55 -18.88
CA ARG A 117 -9.12 6.07 -17.55
C ARG A 117 -8.75 7.34 -16.78
N THR A 118 -9.54 7.70 -15.78
CA THR A 118 -9.22 8.80 -14.88
C THR A 118 -8.17 8.29 -13.91
N ASP A 119 -7.16 9.10 -13.63
CA ASP A 119 -6.25 8.84 -12.52
C ASP A 119 -7.11 8.83 -11.24
N TYR A 120 -7.00 7.77 -10.44
CA TYR A 120 -7.80 7.64 -9.24
C TYR A 120 -7.00 7.07 -8.08
N PHE A 121 -7.48 7.46 -6.91
CA PHE A 121 -7.10 6.89 -5.64
C PHE A 121 -8.28 6.04 -5.15
N TRP A 122 -7.99 4.81 -4.73
CA TRP A 122 -8.98 3.92 -4.15
C TRP A 122 -8.60 3.57 -2.72
N THR A 123 -9.54 3.72 -1.79
CA THR A 123 -9.39 3.35 -0.39
C THR A 123 -10.41 2.28 -0.06
N CYS A 124 -9.93 1.14 0.43
CA CYS A 124 -10.76 0.10 1.01
C CYS A 124 -10.33 -0.10 2.47
N VAL A 125 -11.23 0.11 3.42
CA VAL A 125 -10.97 -0.12 4.85
C VAL A 125 -11.94 -1.16 5.37
N THR A 126 -11.42 -2.23 5.93
CA THR A 126 -12.20 -3.33 6.50
C THR A 126 -12.01 -3.37 8.01
N PRO A 127 -13.09 -3.30 8.80
CA PRO A 127 -12.99 -3.34 10.25
C PRO A 127 -12.55 -4.72 10.75
N PHE A 128 -11.94 -4.73 11.94
CA PHE A 128 -11.70 -5.90 12.75
C PHE A 128 -12.53 -5.80 14.04
N PRO A 129 -13.35 -6.81 14.36
CA PRO A 129 -13.60 -8.00 13.58
C PRO A 129 -14.45 -7.70 12.32
N PRO A 130 -14.35 -8.50 11.24
CA PRO A 130 -15.13 -8.27 10.03
C PRO A 130 -16.65 -8.37 10.29
N PRO A 131 -17.48 -7.64 9.52
CA PRO A 131 -18.92 -7.72 9.65
C PRO A 131 -19.42 -9.15 9.38
N GLY A 132 -20.37 -9.62 10.19
CA GLY A 132 -20.93 -10.97 10.11
C GLY A 132 -20.03 -12.07 10.70
N SER A 133 -18.86 -11.75 11.24
CA SER A 133 -17.98 -12.74 11.85
C SER A 133 -18.39 -13.11 13.28
N ALA A 134 -18.00 -14.31 13.73
CA ALA A 134 -18.23 -14.76 15.11
C ALA A 134 -17.60 -13.80 16.14
N LEU A 135 -16.44 -13.21 15.81
CA LEU A 135 -15.79 -12.22 16.66
C LEU A 135 -16.61 -10.93 16.78
N GLN A 136 -17.35 -10.53 15.75
CA GLN A 136 -18.27 -9.39 15.84
C GLN A 136 -19.44 -9.70 16.78
N GLY A 137 -19.98 -10.93 16.73
CA GLY A 137 -20.98 -11.39 17.69
C GLY A 137 -20.47 -11.34 19.14
N MET A 138 -19.25 -11.84 19.37
CA MET A 138 -18.61 -11.76 20.69
C MET A 138 -18.41 -10.31 21.16
N LEU A 139 -18.11 -9.38 20.25
CA LEU A 139 -17.99 -7.97 20.59
C LEU A 139 -19.34 -7.38 21.02
N ALA A 140 -20.43 -7.72 20.31
CA ALA A 140 -21.78 -7.30 20.65
C ALA A 140 -22.27 -7.89 22.00
N GLU A 141 -21.78 -9.07 22.37
CA GLU A 141 -22.00 -9.71 23.68
C GLU A 141 -21.14 -9.12 24.82
N GLY A 142 -20.34 -8.07 24.56
CA GLY A 142 -19.50 -7.42 25.57
C GLY A 142 -18.16 -8.12 25.84
N ARG A 143 -17.74 -9.08 25.00
CA ARG A 143 -16.45 -9.79 25.14
C ARG A 143 -15.28 -9.04 24.50
N GLU A 144 -15.24 -7.72 24.65
CA GLU A 144 -14.27 -6.85 23.99
C GLU A 144 -12.82 -7.22 24.29
N GLY A 145 -12.51 -7.64 25.53
CA GLY A 145 -11.17 -8.06 25.92
C GLY A 145 -10.65 -9.25 25.10
N PHE A 146 -11.50 -10.22 24.79
CA PHE A 146 -11.14 -11.36 23.95
C PHE A 146 -10.90 -10.93 22.50
N VAL A 147 -11.79 -10.09 21.96
CA VAL A 147 -11.67 -9.59 20.59
C VAL A 147 -10.40 -8.75 20.44
N LYS A 148 -10.04 -7.94 21.45
CA LYS A 148 -8.79 -7.20 21.50
C LYS A 148 -7.57 -8.12 21.43
N GLN A 149 -7.55 -9.21 22.20
CA GLN A 149 -6.45 -10.18 22.14
C GLN A 149 -6.31 -10.80 20.74
N GLN A 150 -7.43 -11.11 20.07
CA GLN A 150 -7.38 -11.58 18.69
C GLN A 150 -6.83 -10.51 17.74
N TRP A 151 -7.16 -9.24 17.97
CA TRP A 151 -6.58 -8.14 17.19
C TRP A 151 -5.07 -8.02 17.40
N GLU A 152 -4.59 -8.11 18.64
CA GLU A 152 -3.16 -8.10 18.96
C GLU A 152 -2.41 -9.27 18.29
N VAL A 153 -3.03 -10.46 18.24
CA VAL A 153 -2.50 -11.61 17.49
C VAL A 153 -2.41 -11.31 16.00
N GLU A 154 -3.45 -10.71 15.39
CA GLU A 154 -3.40 -10.30 13.98
C GLU A 154 -2.30 -9.25 13.72
N LEU A 155 -2.15 -8.26 14.61
CA LEU A 155 -1.07 -7.28 14.55
C LEU A 155 0.31 -7.95 14.61
N GLY A 156 0.46 -9.03 15.38
CA GLY A 156 1.71 -9.79 15.52
C GLY A 156 2.07 -10.68 14.33
N LYS A 157 1.14 -10.96 13.41
CA LYS A 157 1.40 -11.79 12.22
C LYS A 157 2.15 -11.05 11.12
N SER A 158 2.13 -9.71 11.14
CA SER A 158 2.71 -8.89 10.08
C SER A 158 3.87 -8.08 10.62
N ILE A 159 4.95 -8.01 9.85
CA ILE A 159 6.09 -7.17 10.16
C ILE A 159 5.89 -5.83 9.45
N PRO A 160 5.80 -4.70 10.19
CA PRO A 160 5.66 -3.39 9.57
C PRO A 160 6.84 -3.06 8.66
N LEU A 161 6.54 -2.55 7.48
CA LEU A 161 7.50 -2.05 6.52
C LEU A 161 7.99 -0.66 6.92
N PRO A 162 9.29 -0.37 6.78
CA PRO A 162 9.81 0.96 6.98
C PRO A 162 9.35 1.86 5.84
N THR A 163 8.84 3.07 6.13
CA THR A 163 8.43 4.03 5.09
C THR A 163 9.60 4.56 4.26
N GLY A 164 10.83 4.38 4.75
CA GLY A 164 12.07 4.73 4.06
C GLY A 164 12.66 3.64 3.16
N PHE A 165 11.91 2.57 2.82
CA PHE A 165 12.41 1.41 2.09
C PHE A 165 13.12 1.74 0.75
N ARG A 166 14.05 0.88 0.33
CA ARG A 166 14.67 0.93 -1.00
C ARG A 166 13.61 1.03 -2.10
N ASP A 167 13.67 2.00 -3.02
CA ASP A 167 12.56 2.20 -3.98
C ASP A 167 12.49 1.08 -5.04
N SER A 168 11.36 0.99 -5.74
CA SER A 168 11.10 -0.03 -6.77
C SER A 168 12.05 0.06 -7.95
N SER A 169 12.49 1.27 -8.33
CA SER A 169 13.48 1.46 -9.40
C SER A 169 14.82 0.80 -9.07
N GLU A 170 15.30 0.96 -7.84
CA GLU A 170 16.56 0.37 -7.37
C GLU A 170 16.46 -1.16 -7.27
N ALA A 171 15.30 -1.67 -6.83
CA ALA A 171 15.04 -3.11 -6.77
C ALA A 171 15.07 -3.77 -8.16
N VAL A 172 14.45 -3.11 -9.14
CA VAL A 172 14.37 -3.59 -10.51
C VAL A 172 15.74 -3.53 -11.21
N GLU A 173 16.54 -2.50 -10.93
CA GLU A 173 17.94 -2.44 -11.36
C GLU A 173 18.76 -3.60 -10.79
N GLU A 174 18.56 -3.95 -9.52
CA GLU A 174 19.24 -5.09 -8.91
C GLU A 174 18.84 -6.42 -9.55
N PHE A 175 17.54 -6.66 -9.79
CA PHE A 175 17.11 -7.86 -10.52
C PHE A 175 17.73 -7.95 -11.91
N SER A 176 17.86 -6.83 -12.61
CA SER A 176 18.55 -6.76 -13.90
C SER A 176 20.01 -7.15 -13.78
N ARG A 177 20.72 -6.64 -12.77
CA ARG A 177 22.12 -6.99 -12.47
C ARG A 177 22.29 -8.47 -12.12
N GLN A 178 21.28 -9.08 -11.51
CA GLN A 178 21.24 -10.51 -11.20
C GLN A 178 20.83 -11.40 -12.40
N GLY A 179 20.61 -10.81 -13.58
CA GLY A 179 20.31 -11.55 -14.82
C GLY A 179 18.82 -11.76 -15.09
N THR A 180 17.92 -11.11 -14.35
CA THR A 180 16.49 -11.15 -14.63
C THR A 180 16.16 -10.28 -15.86
N ASP A 181 15.62 -10.89 -16.92
CA ASP A 181 15.13 -10.13 -18.08
C ASP A 181 13.71 -9.61 -17.83
N LEU A 182 13.64 -8.38 -17.34
CA LEU A 182 12.39 -7.70 -17.01
C LEU A 182 11.48 -7.43 -18.21
N ARG A 183 12.00 -7.51 -19.45
CA ARG A 183 11.19 -7.34 -20.67
C ARG A 183 10.43 -8.61 -21.04
N ARG A 184 10.79 -9.73 -20.41
CA ARG A 184 10.25 -11.07 -20.66
C ARG A 184 9.65 -11.69 -19.39
N LEU A 185 9.21 -10.84 -18.45
CA LEU A 185 8.48 -11.34 -17.30
C LEU A 185 7.20 -12.04 -17.74
N PRO A 186 6.79 -13.11 -17.05
CA PRO A 186 5.48 -13.71 -17.23
C PRO A 186 4.36 -12.66 -17.19
N GLU A 187 3.29 -12.92 -17.93
CA GLU A 187 2.11 -12.07 -17.85
C GLU A 187 1.56 -12.09 -16.42
N GLY A 188 1.29 -10.91 -15.88
CA GLY A 188 0.77 -10.77 -14.53
C GLY A 188 1.82 -10.77 -13.43
N THR A 189 3.12 -10.82 -13.74
CA THR A 189 4.18 -10.62 -12.75
C THR A 189 4.08 -9.23 -12.12
N ARG A 190 4.22 -9.17 -10.79
CA ARG A 190 4.18 -7.95 -9.98
C ARG A 190 5.44 -7.81 -9.16
N LEU A 191 5.76 -6.58 -8.79
CA LEU A 191 6.74 -6.30 -7.75
C LEU A 191 6.04 -6.25 -6.41
N GLU A 192 6.52 -7.02 -5.45
CA GLU A 192 5.99 -7.09 -4.09
C GLU A 192 7.06 -6.75 -3.06
N GLY A 193 6.75 -5.83 -2.16
CA GLY A 193 7.56 -5.51 -0.99
C GLY A 193 6.96 -6.13 0.27
N ILE A 194 7.74 -6.96 0.97
CA ILE A 194 7.37 -7.60 2.24
C ILE A 194 8.43 -7.35 3.32
N GLY A 195 7.99 -7.37 4.58
CA GLY A 195 8.87 -7.18 5.73
C GLY A 195 9.58 -8.45 6.14
N LEU A 196 10.90 -8.38 6.33
CA LEU A 196 11.67 -9.40 7.02
C LEU A 196 11.62 -9.20 8.54
N PRO A 197 11.84 -10.25 9.36
CA PRO A 197 11.77 -10.15 10.82
C PRO A 197 12.64 -9.05 11.45
N LEU A 198 13.71 -8.63 10.77
CA LEU A 198 14.60 -7.55 11.21
C LEU A 198 14.10 -6.13 10.83
N GLY A 199 12.89 -6.01 10.25
CA GLY A 199 12.29 -4.74 9.87
C GLY A 199 12.77 -4.20 8.52
N GLU A 200 13.49 -4.99 7.73
CA GLU A 200 13.90 -4.63 6.38
C GLU A 200 12.82 -4.99 5.36
N LEU A 201 12.66 -4.15 4.32
CA LEU A 201 11.83 -4.48 3.17
C LEU A 201 12.66 -5.26 2.16
N VAL A 202 12.15 -6.41 1.73
CA VAL A 202 12.65 -7.13 0.55
C VAL A 202 11.65 -7.06 -0.57
N TRP A 203 12.16 -6.74 -1.76
CA TRP A 203 11.42 -6.82 -2.99
C TRP A 203 11.51 -8.23 -3.58
N ARG A 204 10.41 -8.71 -4.11
CA ARG A 204 10.34 -9.95 -4.89
C ARG A 204 9.43 -9.77 -6.10
N LEU A 205 9.71 -10.54 -7.14
CA LEU A 205 8.79 -10.70 -8.26
C LEU A 205 7.82 -11.82 -7.93
N THR A 206 6.52 -11.57 -8.06
CA THR A 206 5.48 -12.58 -7.85
C THR A 206 4.58 -12.71 -9.06
N ASP A 207 4.28 -13.94 -9.44
CA ASP A 207 3.39 -14.25 -10.54
C ASP A 207 1.94 -14.35 -10.02
N LEU A 208 0.97 -13.92 -10.83
CA LEU A 208 -0.46 -13.99 -10.54
C LEU A 208 -1.04 -15.42 -10.52
N ASP A 209 -0.21 -16.47 -10.58
CA ASP A 209 -0.67 -17.86 -10.56
C ASP A 209 -0.73 -18.39 -9.11
N PRO A 210 -1.91 -18.41 -8.45
CA PRO A 210 -2.06 -18.82 -7.06
C PRO A 210 -1.71 -20.30 -6.82
N GLY A 211 -1.48 -21.08 -7.89
CA GLY A 211 -1.12 -22.50 -7.83
C GLY A 211 0.39 -22.79 -7.88
N LYS A 212 1.24 -21.83 -8.25
CA LYS A 212 2.70 -22.02 -8.29
C LYS A 212 3.34 -21.30 -7.11
N LYS A 213 3.91 -22.08 -6.18
CA LYS A 213 4.83 -21.54 -5.16
C LYS A 213 5.87 -20.68 -5.87
N SER A 214 5.85 -19.37 -5.62
CA SER A 214 6.88 -18.46 -6.07
C SER A 214 8.24 -19.07 -5.70
N LYS A 215 9.12 -19.23 -6.69
CA LYS A 215 10.50 -19.63 -6.42
C LYS A 215 11.13 -18.51 -5.62
N VAL A 216 11.22 -18.72 -4.31
CA VAL A 216 11.96 -17.85 -3.40
C VAL A 216 13.42 -17.89 -3.86
N GLN A 217 13.89 -16.80 -4.47
CA GLN A 217 15.32 -16.53 -4.54
C GLN A 217 15.58 -15.51 -3.43
N ALA A 218 15.80 -16.04 -2.22
CA ALA A 218 16.22 -15.24 -1.08
C ALA A 218 17.64 -14.71 -1.34
N PRO A 219 17.92 -13.43 -1.07
CA PRO A 219 19.28 -12.91 -1.19
C PRO A 219 20.01 -13.15 0.13
N PHE A 220 20.47 -14.37 0.40
CA PHE A 220 21.47 -14.60 1.46
C PHE A 220 22.38 -15.79 1.11
N SER A 221 23.59 -15.48 0.67
CA SER A 221 24.83 -16.23 0.90
C SER A 221 25.99 -15.26 0.81
#